data_AF-A0A935JSI3-F1
#
_entry.id   AF-A0A935JSI3-F1
#
_cell.length_a   1.000
_cell.length_b   1.000
_cell.length_c   1.000
_cell.angle_alpha   90.00
_cell.angle_beta   90.00
_cell.angle_gamma   90.00
#
_symmetry.space_group_name_H-M   'P 1'
#
loop_
_entity.id
_entity.type
_entity.pdbx_description
1 polymer ?
#
loop_
_entity_poly.entity_id
_entity_poly.type
_entity_poly.pdbx_seq_one_letter_code
_entity_poly.pdbx_strand_id
1 'polypeptide(L)' 'MLWKVVMILGILGVLLGLAVTVISAALVPMTNGRTSWEEAMLGIIPGIIVLFFSFFVFMLGLIFVIKNRKKA' A
#
# COMPACT_ATOMS: atom_id res chain seq x y z
N MET A 1 22.49 -1.92 4.80
CA MET A 1 21.41 -1.44 5.69
C MET A 1 20.34 -0.68 4.91
N LEU A 2 20.69 0.37 4.17
CA LEU A 2 19.74 1.23 3.44
C LEU A 2 18.66 0.49 2.63
N TRP A 3 19.03 -0.48 1.78
CA TRP A 3 18.05 -1.20 0.95
C TRP A 3 17.04 -2.02 1.75
N LYS A 4 17.41 -2.50 2.95
CA LYS A 4 16.46 -3.15 3.85
C LYS A 4 15.44 -2.14 4.37
N VAL A 5 15.87 -0.92 4.69
CA VAL A 5 14.97 0.17 5.13
C VAL A 5 13.99 0.53 4.01
N VAL A 6 14.48 0.71 2.78
CA VAL A 6 13.61 0.99 1.62
C VAL A 6 12.56 -0.12 1.42
N MET A 7 12.98 -1.39 1.54
CA MET A 7 12.05 -2.52 1.45
C MET A 7 11.00 -2.49 2.57
N ILE A 8 11.40 -2.20 3.82
CA ILE A 8 10.48 -2.11 4.96
C ILE A 8 9.49 -0.96 4.76
N LEU A 9 9.94 0.22 4.31
CA LEU A 9 9.07 1.36 4.01
C LEU A 9 8.06 1.02 2.91
N GLY A 10 8.50 0.29 1.87
CA GLY A 10 7.60 -0.21 0.84
C GLY A 10 6.54 -1.16 1.39
N ILE A 11 6.91 -2.10 2.27
CA ILE A 11 5.95 -3.01 2.93
C ILE A 11 4.94 -2.22 3.75
N LEU A 12 5.40 -1.29 4.59
CA LEU A 12 4.53 -0.47 5.43
C LEU A 12 3.56 0.36 4.58
N GLY A 13 4.05 0.94 3.49
CA GLY A 13 3.22 1.69 2.55
C GLY A 13 2.19 0.82 1.84
N VAL A 14 2.54 -0.42 1.44
CA VAL A 14 1.58 -1.37 0.86
C VAL A 14 0.50 -1.73 1.87
N LEU A 15 0.88 -2.05 3.11
CA LEU A 15 -0.08 -2.37 4.18
C LEU A 15 -1.01 -1.19 4.45
N LEU A 16 -0.47 0.03 4.50
CA LEU A 16 -1.27 1.24 4.69
C LEU A 16 -2.25 1.46 3.52
N GLY A 17 -1.76 1.45 2.28
CA GLY A 17 -2.60 1.64 1.09
C GLY A 17 -3.69 0.57 0.99
N LEU A 18 -3.37 -0.68 1.31
CA LEU A 18 -4.31 -1.79 1.31
C LEU A 18 -5.38 -1.61 2.40
N ALA A 19 -4.96 -1.30 3.63
CA ALA A 19 -5.88 -1.05 4.73
C ALA A 19 -6.85 0.10 4.42
N VAL A 20 -6.34 1.24 3.96
CA VAL A 20 -7.17 2.40 3.60
C VAL A 20 -8.17 2.05 2.50
N THR A 21 -7.71 1.39 1.43
CA THR A 21 -8.57 1.02 0.30
C THR A 21 -9.65 0.03 0.71
N VAL A 22 -9.27 -1.05 1.39
CA VAL A 22 -10.18 -2.12 1.80
C VAL A 22 -11.19 -1.62 2.83
N ILE A 23 -10.75 -0.87 3.85
CA ILE A 23 -11.66 -0.30 4.85
C ILE A 23 -12.65 0.65 4.18
N SER A 24 -12.18 1.53 3.29
CA SER A 24 -13.05 2.48 2.60
C SER A 24 -14.11 1.78 1.74
N ALA A 25 -13.72 0.74 1.00
CA ALA A 25 -14.65 -0.06 0.21
C ALA A 25 -15.62 -0.86 1.09
N ALA A 26 -15.16 -1.36 2.24
CA ALA A 26 -15.96 -2.15 3.16
C ALA A 26 -16.99 -1.30 3.92
N LEU A 27 -16.78 0.02 4.08
CA LEU A 27 -17.74 0.91 4.74
C LEU A 27 -19.12 0.87 4.07
N VAL A 28 -19.19 0.78 2.74
CA VAL A 28 -20.49 0.79 2.02
C VAL A 28 -21.39 -0.40 2.42
N PRO A 29 -20.95 -1.67 2.29
CA PRO A 29 -21.76 -2.80 2.75
C PRO A 29 -21.86 -2.90 4.28
N MET A 30 -20.83 -2.52 5.04
CA MET A 30 -20.82 -2.71 6.50
C MET A 30 -21.65 -1.68 7.26
N THR A 31 -21.97 -0.54 6.65
CA THR A 31 -22.79 0.51 7.27
C THR A 31 -24.25 0.49 6.81
N ASN A 32 -24.69 -0.56 6.10
CA ASN A 32 -26.05 -0.69 5.55
C ASN A 32 -26.49 0.53 4.72
N GLY A 33 -25.58 1.08 3.90
CA GLY A 33 -25.87 2.22 3.03
C GLY A 33 -25.86 3.59 3.69
N ARG A 34 -25.33 3.72 4.92
CA ARG A 34 -25.10 5.05 5.55
C ARG A 34 -23.94 5.81 4.93
N THR A 35 -23.02 5.10 4.27
CA THR A 35 -21.92 5.67 3.47
C THR A 35 -22.17 5.36 2.00
N SER A 36 -22.12 6.38 1.14
CA SER A 36 -22.29 6.21 -0.31
C SER A 36 -20.98 5.76 -0.98
N TRP A 37 -21.08 5.26 -2.21
CA TRP A 37 -19.89 4.93 -3.00
C TRP A 37 -19.07 6.18 -3.33
N GLU A 38 -19.72 7.32 -3.57
CA GLU A 38 -19.04 8.60 -3.81
C GLU A 38 -18.20 9.05 -2.61
N GLU A 39 -18.71 8.87 -1.39
CA GLU A 39 -17.96 9.17 -0.16
C GLU A 39 -16.82 8.18 0.05
N ALA A 40 -17.06 6.87 -0.15
CA ALA A 40 -16.04 5.84 -0.04
C ALA A 40 -14.89 6.04 -1.05
N MET A 41 -15.18 6.58 -2.25
CA MET A 41 -14.17 6.89 -3.26
C MET A 41 -13.10 7.86 -2.76
N LEU A 42 -13.43 8.76 -1.82
CA LEU A 42 -12.45 9.66 -1.21
C LEU A 42 -11.34 8.93 -0.45
N GLY A 43 -11.63 7.73 0.07
CA GLY A 43 -10.61 6.88 0.69
C GLY A 43 -9.98 5.88 -0.28
N ILE A 44 -10.80 5.30 -1.17
CA ILE A 44 -10.35 4.29 -2.15
C ILE A 44 -9.30 4.86 -3.11
N ILE A 45 -9.57 6.01 -3.73
CA ILE A 45 -8.68 6.59 -4.75
C ILE A 45 -7.28 6.88 -4.18
N PRO A 46 -7.13 7.68 -3.11
CA PRO A 46 -5.80 7.92 -2.54
C PRO A 46 -5.19 6.63 -1.96
N GLY A 47 -5.99 5.72 -1.42
CA GLY A 47 -5.51 4.40 -0.96
C GLY A 47 -4.85 3.60 -2.08
N ILE A 48 -5.48 3.53 -3.26
CA ILE A 48 -4.93 2.85 -4.44
C ILE A 48 -3.65 3.54 -4.92
N ILE A 49 -3.61 4.87 -4.93
CA ILE A 49 -2.41 5.62 -5.32
C ILE A 49 -1.25 5.26 -4.37
N VAL A 50 -1.46 5.33 -3.06
CA VAL A 50 -0.45 4.97 -2.05
C VAL A 50 -0.01 3.51 -2.22
N LEU A 51 -0.96 2.59 -2.41
CA LEU A 51 -0.69 1.17 -2.64
C LEU A 51 0.21 0.97 -3.86
N PHE A 52 -0.14 1.60 -5.00
CA PHE A 52 0.59 1.49 -6.25
C PHE A 52 2.03 1.99 -6.09
N PHE A 53 2.22 3.21 -5.58
CA PHE A 53 3.56 3.76 -5.36
C PHE A 53 4.38 2.93 -4.37
N SER A 54 3.78 2.50 -3.27
CA SER A 54 4.46 1.71 -2.24
C SER A 54 4.90 0.34 -2.75
N PHE A 55 4.12 -0.26 -3.66
CA PHE A 55 4.48 -1.50 -4.31
C PHE A 55 5.77 -1.37 -5.13
N PHE A 56 5.95 -0.28 -5.89
CA PHE A 56 7.21 -0.04 -6.60
C PHE A 56 8.38 0.20 -5.65
N VAL A 57 8.18 0.94 -4.57
CA VAL A 57 9.22 1.15 -3.55
C VAL A 57 9.65 -0.18 -2.92
N PHE A 58 8.68 -1.04 -2.58
CA PHE A 58 8.94 -2.39 -2.10
C PHE A 58 9.74 -3.21 -3.12
N MET A 59 9.30 -3.22 -4.38
CA MET A 59 9.94 -3.98 -5.45
C MET A 59 11.38 -3.53 -5.68
N LEU A 60 11.64 -2.21 -5.69
CA LEU A 60 12.98 -1.65 -5.77
C LEU A 60 13.83 -2.10 -4.57
N GLY A 61 13.32 -1.94 -3.35
CA GLY A 61 14.00 -2.40 -2.14
C GLY A 61 14.37 -3.88 -2.20
N LEU A 62 13.43 -4.74 -2.62
CA LEU A 62 13.64 -6.18 -2.77
C LEU A 62 14.73 -6.50 -3.81
N ILE A 63 14.66 -5.91 -4.99
CA ILE A 63 15.63 -6.13 -6.08
C ILE A 63 17.05 -5.78 -5.59
N PHE A 64 17.23 -4.62 -4.95
CA PHE A 64 18.54 -4.20 -4.46
C PHE A 64 19.02 -5.02 -3.27
N VAL A 65 18.14 -5.44 -2.35
CA VAL A 65 18.50 -6.35 -1.26
C VAL A 65 19.02 -7.68 -1.80
N ILE A 66 18.33 -8.27 -2.79
CA ILE A 66 18.73 -9.55 -3.39
C ILE A 66 20.05 -9.38 -4.17
N LYS A 67 20.16 -8.35 -5.00
CA LYS A 67 21.36 -8.09 -5.81
C LYS A 67 22.59 -7.86 -4.96
N ASN A 68 22.46 -7.14 -3.84
CA ASN A 68 23.58 -6.90 -2.92
C ASN A 68 23.97 -8.14 -2.10
N ARG A 69 23.04 -9.06 -1.82
CA ARG A 69 23.39 -10.35 -1.18
C ARG A 69 24.21 -11.26 -2.08
N LYS A 70 24.05 -11.20 -3.41
CA LYS A 70 24.81 -12.03 -4.36
C LYS A 70 26.24 -11.54 -4.60
N LYS A 71 26.57 -10.31 -4.19
CA LYS A 71 27.90 -9.70 -4.37
C LYS A 71 28.80 -9.81 -3.15
N ALA A 72 28.25 -10.22 -2.01
CA ALA A 72 28.98 -10.54 -0.79
C ALA A 72 29.19 -12.05 -0.71
#